data_AF-A0A6C0JEY1-F1
#
_entry.id   AF-A0A6C0JEY1-F1
#
_cell.length_a   1.000
_cell.length_b   1.000
_cell.length_c   1.000
_cell.angle_alpha   90.00
_cell.angle_beta   90.00
_cell.angle_gamma   90.00
#
_symmetry.space_group_name_H-M   'P 1'
#
loop_
_entity.id
_entity.type
_entity.pdbx_description
1 polymer ?
#
loop_
_entity_poly.entity_id
_entity_poly.type
_entity_poly.pdbx_seq_one_letter_code
_entity_poly.pdbx_strand_id
1 'polypeptide(L)'
;MKLNINFNKISEKIKQFGSKNDNELLIIGLMAILMAVWIVLYLIPNIFVDLFNTILGKAILILFVILVSFKNLYYGMILLFVFIVIYRILTLSLYSNKKEGFTWNQRSTNKFLEIQKLINPEIVFDAQEIKKQATQEEVDYFNQHGHWPWSDEVKKLYKESLDSNPYVRTSSEDAIKTISTIYNEKAILQMLSWQVKEGQFLLNGVSINTGKNNPYEDLPSGWGNYAFNSKQISKNNNVIKCGYNNNNNNNKSGELSLQEIEYRGNDGIVYNHVKKITQVDYKNLEKLIPGFSFLKGPCNPCEALNNPPNYNCPFELNIRGTEKGISPVWQYLWNLVSTPASTHKKN
;
A
#
# COMPACT_ATOMS: atom_id res chain seq x y z
N MET A 1 37.14 27.16 -20.54
CA MET A 1 38.26 26.19 -20.49
C MET A 1 37.74 24.86 -21.04
N LYS A 2 37.94 24.60 -22.34
CA LYS A 2 37.48 23.35 -23.00
C LYS A 2 38.61 22.32 -22.88
N LEU A 3 38.38 21.25 -22.10
CA LEU A 3 39.26 20.09 -22.04
C LEU A 3 39.16 19.33 -23.36
N ASN A 4 40.14 19.53 -24.23
CA ASN A 4 40.27 18.81 -25.49
C ASN A 4 40.93 17.45 -25.21
N ILE A 5 40.12 16.43 -24.93
CA ILE A 5 40.61 15.06 -24.72
C ILE A 5 40.97 14.51 -26.10
N ASN A 6 42.26 14.37 -26.36
CA ASN A 6 42.79 13.87 -27.62
C ASN A 6 42.63 12.33 -27.69
N PHE A 7 41.48 11.87 -28.19
CA PHE A 7 41.12 10.46 -28.33
C PHE A 7 42.13 9.65 -29.15
N ASN A 8 42.86 10.27 -30.08
CA ASN A 8 43.88 9.59 -30.89
C ASN A 8 45.07 9.12 -30.04
N LYS A 9 45.42 9.87 -28.98
CA LYS A 9 46.52 9.51 -28.07
C LYS A 9 46.15 8.36 -27.12
N ILE A 10 44.85 8.19 -26.83
CA ILE A 10 44.32 7.07 -26.06
C ILE A 10 44.23 5.82 -26.95
N SER A 11 43.80 5.99 -28.19
CA SER A 11 43.74 4.93 -29.22
C SER A 11 45.11 4.30 -29.49
N GLU A 12 46.16 5.11 -29.63
CA GLU A 12 47.52 4.58 -29.82
C GLU A 12 48.05 3.81 -28.60
N LYS A 13 47.77 4.28 -27.37
CA LYS A 13 48.14 3.56 -26.15
C LYS A 13 47.39 2.23 -25.99
N ILE A 14 46.12 2.16 -26.41
CA ILE A 14 45.33 0.91 -26.41
C ILE A 14 45.89 -0.06 -27.45
N LYS A 15 46.26 0.41 -28.66
CA LYS A 15 46.90 -0.42 -29.68
C LYS A 15 48.26 -0.97 -29.25
N GLN A 16 49.04 -0.17 -28.51
CA GLN A 16 50.34 -0.61 -27.98
C GLN A 16 50.20 -1.65 -26.85
N PHE A 17 49.05 -1.69 -26.18
CA PHE A 17 48.71 -2.72 -25.19
C PHE A 17 48.34 -4.06 -25.86
N GLY A 18 48.00 -4.07 -27.15
CA GLY A 18 47.57 -5.27 -27.88
C GLY A 18 48.67 -6.02 -28.65
N SER A 19 49.93 -5.56 -28.65
CA SER A 19 50.96 -6.11 -29.57
C SER A 19 52.10 -6.91 -28.91
N LYS A 20 51.91 -7.43 -27.70
CA LYS A 20 52.81 -8.44 -27.11
C LYS A 20 52.00 -9.71 -26.88
N ASN A 21 52.47 -10.86 -27.40
CA ASN A 21 51.80 -12.16 -27.29
C ASN A 21 51.41 -12.55 -25.83
N ASP A 22 52.10 -11.99 -24.83
CA ASP A 22 51.76 -12.17 -23.41
C ASP A 22 50.42 -11.52 -23.03
N ASN A 23 50.02 -10.45 -23.72
CA ASN A 23 48.79 -9.70 -23.45
C ASN A 23 47.54 -10.37 -24.03
N GLU A 24 47.66 -11.11 -25.16
CA GLU A 24 46.54 -11.91 -25.69
C GLU A 24 46.16 -13.02 -24.70
N LEU A 25 47.15 -13.72 -24.16
CA LEU A 25 46.95 -14.79 -23.20
C LEU A 25 46.38 -14.25 -21.87
N LEU A 26 46.83 -13.07 -21.44
CA LEU A 26 46.26 -12.34 -20.31
C LEU A 26 44.81 -11.92 -20.55
N ILE A 27 44.47 -11.38 -21.73
CA ILE A 27 43.11 -10.94 -22.07
C ILE A 27 42.15 -12.14 -22.15
N ILE A 28 42.57 -13.23 -22.79
CA ILE A 28 41.79 -14.48 -22.88
C ILE A 28 41.57 -15.06 -21.47
N GLY A 29 42.60 -15.07 -20.62
CA GLY A 29 42.48 -15.51 -19.23
C GLY A 29 41.51 -14.65 -18.42
N LEU A 30 41.57 -13.32 -18.57
CA LEU A 30 40.68 -12.38 -17.88
C LEU A 30 39.23 -12.55 -18.33
N MET A 31 38.99 -12.75 -19.63
CA MET A 31 37.67 -13.03 -20.20
C MET A 31 37.09 -14.36 -19.70
N ALA A 32 37.91 -15.41 -19.62
CA ALA A 32 37.49 -16.71 -19.09
C ALA A 32 37.11 -16.64 -17.60
N ILE A 33 37.90 -15.93 -16.79
CA ILE A 33 37.57 -15.68 -15.37
C ILE A 33 36.28 -14.89 -15.24
N LEU A 34 36.09 -13.84 -16.05
CA LEU A 34 34.88 -13.03 -16.03
C LEU A 34 33.64 -13.88 -16.37
N MET A 35 33.75 -14.75 -17.37
CA MET A 35 32.68 -15.65 -17.79
C MET A 35 32.37 -16.70 -16.72
N ALA A 36 33.38 -17.28 -16.08
CA ALA A 36 33.21 -18.23 -14.98
C ALA A 36 32.55 -17.56 -13.75
N VAL A 37 32.99 -16.34 -13.39
CA VAL A 37 32.36 -15.55 -12.32
C VAL A 37 30.90 -15.27 -12.67
N TRP A 38 30.61 -14.87 -13.91
CA TRP A 38 29.25 -14.61 -14.36
C TRP A 38 28.34 -15.85 -14.26
N ILE A 39 28.85 -17.03 -14.62
CA ILE A 39 28.13 -18.31 -14.50
C ILE A 39 27.85 -18.64 -13.03
N VAL A 40 28.83 -18.47 -12.13
CA VAL A 40 28.62 -18.71 -10.68
C VAL A 40 27.59 -17.75 -10.10
N LEU A 41 27.65 -16.48 -10.49
CA LEU A 41 26.66 -15.45 -10.09
C LEU A 41 25.26 -15.77 -10.59
N TYR A 42 25.13 -16.35 -11.78
CA TYR A 42 23.85 -16.77 -12.36
C TYR A 42 23.29 -18.01 -11.66
N LEU A 43 24.13 -19.00 -11.36
CA LEU A 43 23.70 -20.28 -10.79
C LEU A 43 23.35 -20.18 -9.29
N ILE A 44 24.00 -19.30 -8.53
CA ILE A 44 23.77 -19.18 -7.09
C ILE A 44 23.64 -17.71 -6.66
N PRO A 45 22.53 -17.04 -7.01
CA PRO A 45 22.33 -15.62 -6.73
C PRO A 45 22.37 -15.30 -5.22
N ASN A 46 21.99 -16.25 -4.36
CA ASN A 46 21.99 -16.08 -2.91
C ASN A 46 23.40 -15.88 -2.34
N ILE A 47 24.41 -16.62 -2.84
CA ILE A 47 25.80 -16.48 -2.36
C ILE A 47 26.34 -15.07 -2.65
N PHE A 48 25.98 -14.51 -3.81
CA PHE A 48 26.38 -13.16 -4.16
C PHE A 48 25.72 -12.11 -3.26
N VAL A 49 24.42 -12.25 -2.99
CA VAL A 49 23.69 -11.37 -2.07
C VAL A 49 24.26 -11.46 -0.66
N ASP A 50 24.56 -12.67 -0.19
CA ASP A 50 25.12 -12.93 1.13
C ASP A 50 26.54 -12.36 1.28
N LEU A 51 27.34 -12.36 0.21
CA LEU A 51 28.68 -11.75 0.19
C LEU A 51 28.67 -10.25 0.51
N PHE A 52 27.63 -9.52 0.09
CA PHE A 52 27.53 -8.07 0.35
C PHE A 52 26.72 -7.73 1.60
N ASN A 53 25.82 -8.61 2.05
CA ASN A 53 24.90 -8.32 3.16
C ASN A 53 25.36 -8.88 4.50
N THR A 54 26.02 -10.03 4.53
CA THR A 54 26.47 -10.66 5.78
C THR A 54 27.73 -9.99 6.33
N ILE A 55 27.91 -10.05 7.65
CA ILE A 55 29.12 -9.55 8.33
C ILE A 55 30.37 -10.28 7.79
N LEU A 56 30.26 -11.59 7.61
CA LEU A 56 31.33 -12.44 7.08
C LEU A 56 31.70 -12.04 5.65
N GLY A 57 30.70 -11.85 4.77
CA GLY A 57 30.93 -11.43 3.40
C GLY A 57 31.62 -10.07 3.29
N LYS A 58 31.20 -9.09 4.10
CA LYS A 58 31.86 -7.77 4.18
C LYS A 58 33.32 -7.89 4.64
N ALA A 59 33.61 -8.74 5.61
CA ALA A 59 34.97 -8.99 6.06
C ALA A 59 35.85 -9.58 4.95
N ILE A 60 35.32 -10.52 4.16
CA ILE A 60 36.01 -11.12 3.01
C ILE A 60 36.31 -10.06 1.94
N LEU A 61 35.33 -9.21 1.60
CA LEU A 61 35.52 -8.15 0.61
C LEU A 61 36.59 -7.14 1.03
N ILE A 62 36.60 -6.72 2.31
CA ILE A 62 37.61 -5.82 2.86
C ILE A 62 39.00 -6.46 2.81
N LEU A 63 39.12 -7.72 3.22
CA LEU A 63 40.38 -8.47 3.17
C LEU A 63 40.92 -8.55 1.73
N PHE A 64 40.03 -8.79 0.76
CA PHE A 64 40.40 -8.87 -0.65
C PHE A 64 40.92 -7.52 -1.19
N VAL A 65 40.27 -6.41 -0.84
CA VAL A 65 40.76 -5.06 -1.19
C VAL A 65 42.14 -4.80 -0.56
N ILE A 66 42.36 -5.20 0.70
CA ILE A 66 43.65 -5.04 1.37
C ILE A 66 44.76 -5.84 0.65
N LEU A 67 44.49 -7.11 0.30
CA LEU A 67 45.45 -7.96 -0.40
C LEU A 67 45.86 -7.38 -1.77
N VAL A 68 44.90 -6.88 -2.54
CA VAL A 68 45.17 -6.24 -3.83
C VAL A 68 45.93 -4.92 -3.64
N SER A 69 45.57 -4.15 -2.61
CA SER A 69 46.24 -2.88 -2.28
C SER A 69 47.71 -3.06 -1.90
N PHE A 70 48.07 -4.18 -1.25
CA PHE A 70 49.48 -4.51 -0.96
C PHE A 70 50.32 -4.73 -2.21
N LYS A 71 49.72 -5.22 -3.31
CA LYS A 71 50.43 -5.40 -4.58
C LYS A 71 50.50 -4.11 -5.37
N ASN A 72 49.38 -3.39 -5.46
CA ASN A 72 49.31 -2.11 -6.14
C ASN A 72 48.12 -1.29 -5.64
N LEU A 73 48.42 -0.17 -4.99
CA LEU A 73 47.45 0.71 -4.35
C LEU A 73 46.42 1.27 -5.35
N TYR A 74 46.81 1.52 -6.61
CA TYR A 74 45.90 2.04 -7.64
C TYR A 74 44.77 1.04 -7.96
N TYR A 75 45.09 -0.24 -8.12
CA TYR A 75 44.09 -1.28 -8.39
C TYR A 75 43.20 -1.55 -7.17
N GLY A 76 43.75 -1.46 -5.96
CA GLY A 76 42.98 -1.55 -4.72
C GLY A 76 41.90 -0.48 -4.61
N MET A 77 42.24 0.77 -4.94
CA MET A 77 41.28 1.89 -4.93
C MET A 77 40.16 1.73 -5.98
N ILE A 78 40.50 1.28 -7.19
CA ILE A 78 39.49 0.99 -8.22
C ILE A 78 38.53 -0.11 -7.76
N LEU A 79 39.07 -1.19 -7.18
CA LEU A 79 38.27 -2.32 -6.72
C LEU A 79 37.32 -1.92 -5.59
N LEU A 80 37.78 -1.10 -4.63
CA LEU A 80 36.94 -0.56 -3.56
C LEU A 80 35.77 0.26 -4.12
N PHE A 81 36.04 1.14 -5.09
CA PHE A 81 35.01 1.94 -5.74
C PHE A 81 33.95 1.07 -6.44
N VAL A 82 34.38 0.03 -7.15
CA VAL A 82 33.47 -0.92 -7.80
C VAL A 82 32.57 -1.62 -6.77
N PHE A 83 33.12 -2.09 -5.65
CA PHE A 83 32.31 -2.70 -4.59
C PHE A 83 31.30 -1.74 -3.97
N ILE A 84 31.65 -0.47 -3.78
CA ILE A 84 30.71 0.55 -3.28
C ILE A 84 29.54 0.75 -4.25
N VAL A 85 29.83 0.84 -5.57
CA VAL A 85 28.80 1.00 -6.59
C VAL A 85 27.87 -0.21 -6.63
N ILE A 86 28.42 -1.42 -6.62
CA ILE A 86 27.64 -2.68 -6.58
C ILE A 86 26.78 -2.74 -5.31
N TYR A 87 27.35 -2.41 -4.15
CA TYR A 87 26.61 -2.36 -2.88
C TYR A 87 25.43 -1.39 -2.93
N ARG A 88 25.61 -0.20 -3.53
CA ARG A 88 24.53 0.79 -3.75
C ARG A 88 23.41 0.26 -4.65
N ILE A 89 23.75 -0.46 -5.71
CA ILE A 89 22.78 -1.05 -6.63
C ILE A 89 22.00 -2.19 -5.95
N LEU A 90 22.70 -3.06 -5.21
CA LEU A 90 22.10 -4.16 -4.46
C LEU A 90 21.17 -3.68 -3.35
N THR A 91 21.56 -2.64 -2.61
CA THR A 91 20.69 -2.05 -1.57
C THR A 91 19.45 -1.41 -2.18
N LEU A 92 19.55 -0.79 -3.36
CA LEU A 92 18.40 -0.24 -4.08
C LEU A 92 17.44 -1.35 -4.57
N SER A 93 17.97 -2.46 -5.10
CA SER A 93 17.16 -3.57 -5.60
C SER A 93 16.49 -4.37 -4.48
N LEU A 94 17.13 -4.47 -3.31
CA LEU A 94 16.56 -5.10 -2.12
C LEU A 94 15.50 -4.22 -1.44
N TYR A 95 15.69 -2.90 -1.41
CA TYR A 95 14.69 -1.98 -0.84
C TYR A 95 13.37 -2.00 -1.63
N SER A 96 13.43 -2.23 -2.95
CA SER A 96 12.23 -2.40 -3.79
C SER A 96 11.51 -3.75 -3.60
N ASN A 97 12.05 -4.68 -2.80
CA ASN A 97 11.57 -6.06 -2.66
C ASN A 97 11.22 -6.44 -1.20
N LYS A 98 10.94 -5.48 -0.31
CA LYS A 98 10.15 -5.80 0.89
C LYS A 98 8.76 -6.22 0.43
N LYS A 99 8.60 -7.50 0.12
CA LYS A 99 7.31 -8.15 -0.08
C LYS A 99 6.65 -8.19 1.30
N GLU A 100 5.83 -7.19 1.60
CA GLU A 100 4.92 -7.25 2.73
C GLU A 100 3.85 -8.29 2.40
N GLY A 101 4.09 -9.53 2.81
CA GLY A 101 3.17 -10.64 2.63
C GLY A 101 3.70 -11.92 3.26
N PHE A 102 2.79 -12.80 3.66
CA PHE A 102 3.13 -14.10 4.21
C PHE A 102 3.55 -15.05 3.11
N THR A 103 4.55 -15.89 3.41
CA THR A 103 5.01 -16.91 2.48
C THR A 103 4.30 -18.22 2.75
N TRP A 104 3.34 -18.57 1.89
CA TRP A 104 2.72 -19.89 1.95
C TRP A 104 3.54 -20.92 1.18
N ASN A 105 3.61 -22.13 1.72
CA ASN A 105 4.10 -23.27 0.96
C ASN A 105 3.14 -23.60 -0.21
N GLN A 106 3.69 -24.15 -1.30
CA GLN A 106 2.91 -24.41 -2.52
C GLN A 106 1.81 -25.45 -2.31
N ARG A 107 2.05 -26.43 -1.44
CA ARG A 107 1.09 -27.51 -1.15
C ARG A 107 -0.17 -26.98 -0.48
N SER A 108 -0.03 -26.16 0.56
CA SER A 108 -1.14 -25.51 1.26
C SER A 108 -1.87 -24.53 0.36
N THR A 109 -1.15 -23.82 -0.53
CA THR A 109 -1.76 -22.95 -1.55
C THR A 109 -2.64 -23.74 -2.51
N ASN A 110 -2.13 -24.84 -3.06
CA ASN A 110 -2.89 -25.67 -4.01
C ASN A 110 -4.12 -26.29 -3.34
N LYS A 111 -3.94 -26.86 -2.14
CA LYS A 111 -5.03 -27.46 -1.37
C LYS A 111 -6.13 -26.44 -1.03
N PHE A 112 -5.74 -25.22 -0.66
CA PHE A 112 -6.67 -24.12 -0.42
C PHE A 112 -7.53 -23.85 -1.67
N LEU A 113 -6.90 -23.70 -2.84
CA LEU A 113 -7.60 -23.45 -4.09
C LEU A 113 -8.52 -24.61 -4.51
N GLU A 114 -8.10 -25.86 -4.27
CA GLU A 114 -8.93 -27.04 -4.52
C GLU A 114 -10.18 -27.07 -3.63
N ILE A 115 -10.03 -26.79 -2.34
CA ILE A 115 -11.16 -26.71 -1.40
C ILE A 115 -12.10 -25.57 -1.81
N GLN A 116 -11.56 -24.39 -2.12
CA GLN A 116 -12.36 -23.23 -2.54
C GLN A 116 -13.18 -23.51 -3.80
N LYS A 117 -12.61 -24.20 -4.80
CA LYS A 117 -13.35 -24.62 -6.00
C LYS A 117 -14.52 -25.56 -5.67
N LEU A 118 -14.44 -26.31 -4.58
CA LEU A 118 -15.47 -27.25 -4.17
C LEU A 118 -16.58 -26.57 -3.35
N ILE A 119 -16.21 -25.70 -2.38
CA ILE A 119 -17.18 -25.09 -1.47
C ILE A 119 -17.72 -23.73 -1.96
N ASN A 120 -16.95 -23.01 -2.77
CA ASN A 120 -17.26 -21.67 -3.29
C ASN A 120 -17.00 -21.58 -4.82
N PRO A 121 -17.65 -22.43 -5.64
CA PRO A 121 -17.36 -22.54 -7.08
C PRO A 121 -17.61 -21.25 -7.88
N GLU A 122 -18.49 -20.39 -7.40
CA GLU A 122 -18.85 -19.10 -8.02
C GLU A 122 -17.84 -17.98 -7.72
N ILE A 123 -16.85 -18.22 -6.87
CA ILE A 123 -15.90 -17.20 -6.41
C ILE A 123 -14.49 -17.52 -6.94
N VAL A 124 -13.89 -16.55 -7.62
CA VAL A 124 -12.50 -16.61 -8.05
C VAL A 124 -11.61 -15.94 -7.02
N PHE A 125 -10.72 -16.72 -6.40
CA PHE A 125 -9.82 -16.24 -5.36
C PHE A 125 -8.44 -15.87 -5.94
N ASP A 126 -7.99 -14.64 -5.65
CA ASP A 126 -6.60 -14.24 -5.88
C ASP A 126 -5.74 -14.67 -4.68
N ALA A 127 -5.05 -15.80 -4.82
CA ALA A 127 -4.18 -16.32 -3.78
C ALA A 127 -3.03 -15.37 -3.43
N GLN A 128 -2.58 -14.49 -4.34
CA GLN A 128 -1.51 -13.54 -4.05
C GLN A 128 -1.99 -12.44 -3.12
N GLU A 129 -3.22 -11.95 -3.28
CA GLU A 129 -3.80 -10.98 -2.35
C GLU A 129 -4.07 -11.60 -0.98
N ILE A 130 -4.59 -12.82 -0.93
CA ILE A 130 -4.87 -13.50 0.35
C ILE A 130 -3.57 -13.75 1.13
N LYS A 131 -2.48 -14.11 0.44
CA LYS A 131 -1.14 -14.26 1.04
C LYS A 131 -0.62 -12.99 1.69
N LYS A 132 -1.07 -11.80 1.30
CA LYS A 132 -0.70 -10.55 2.00
C LYS A 132 -1.35 -10.44 3.38
N GLN A 133 -2.44 -11.17 3.59
CA GLN A 133 -3.33 -10.98 4.73
C GLN A 133 -3.31 -12.17 5.71
N ALA A 134 -3.16 -13.40 5.22
CA ALA A 134 -3.21 -14.59 6.06
C ALA A 134 -1.85 -15.30 6.14
N THR A 135 -1.50 -15.74 7.34
CA THR A 135 -0.30 -16.51 7.71
C THR A 135 -0.34 -17.94 7.16
N GLN A 136 0.78 -18.67 7.29
CA GLN A 136 0.86 -20.08 6.93
C GLN A 136 -0.04 -20.93 7.85
N GLU A 137 -0.09 -20.59 9.14
CA GLU A 137 -0.88 -21.27 10.15
C GLU A 137 -2.38 -21.14 9.86
N GLU A 138 -2.84 -19.95 9.46
CA GLU A 138 -4.25 -19.70 9.11
C GLU A 138 -4.69 -20.49 7.87
N VAL A 139 -3.86 -20.59 6.83
CA VAL A 139 -4.20 -21.39 5.64
C VAL A 139 -4.16 -22.89 5.94
N ASP A 140 -3.27 -23.35 6.81
CA ASP A 140 -3.25 -24.75 7.24
C ASP A 140 -4.48 -25.10 8.07
N TYR A 141 -4.91 -24.21 8.97
CA TYR A 141 -6.18 -24.34 9.68
C TYR A 141 -7.35 -24.43 8.69
N PHE A 142 -7.40 -23.53 7.71
CA PHE A 142 -8.43 -23.56 6.66
C PHE A 142 -8.43 -24.90 5.91
N ASN A 143 -7.25 -25.39 5.52
CA ASN A 143 -7.11 -26.65 4.80
C ASN A 143 -7.54 -27.89 5.59
N GLN A 144 -7.64 -27.77 6.92
CA GLN A 144 -8.12 -28.82 7.82
C GLN A 144 -9.62 -28.70 8.11
N HIS A 145 -10.14 -27.48 8.29
CA HIS A 145 -11.50 -27.25 8.79
C HIS A 145 -12.49 -26.74 7.72
N GLY A 146 -11.99 -26.27 6.58
CA GLY A 146 -12.80 -25.72 5.47
C GLY A 146 -13.29 -24.29 5.70
N HIS A 147 -12.84 -23.62 6.76
CA HIS A 147 -13.17 -22.23 7.05
C HIS A 147 -11.99 -21.51 7.73
N TRP A 148 -11.97 -20.19 7.63
CA TRP A 148 -10.95 -19.35 8.25
C TRP A 148 -11.13 -19.29 9.77
N PRO A 149 -10.04 -19.22 10.54
CA PRO A 149 -10.11 -19.10 12.00
C PRO A 149 -10.34 -17.64 12.39
N TRP A 150 -11.59 -17.25 12.60
CA TRP A 150 -11.91 -15.93 13.19
C TRP A 150 -11.89 -15.99 14.71
N SER A 151 -11.36 -14.94 15.33
CA SER A 151 -11.50 -14.66 16.76
C SER A 151 -12.96 -14.48 17.16
N ASP A 152 -13.27 -14.69 18.43
CA ASP A 152 -14.63 -14.56 18.95
C ASP A 152 -15.09 -13.10 18.99
N GLU A 153 -14.15 -12.17 19.15
CA GLU A 153 -14.36 -10.73 19.02
C GLU A 153 -14.82 -10.36 17.61
N VAL A 154 -14.18 -10.89 16.58
CA VAL A 154 -14.54 -10.61 15.18
C VAL A 154 -15.87 -11.24 14.81
N LYS A 155 -16.15 -12.47 15.28
CA LYS A 155 -17.48 -13.07 15.16
C LYS A 155 -18.54 -12.15 15.77
N LYS A 156 -18.30 -11.63 16.98
CA LYS A 156 -19.23 -10.72 17.67
C LYS A 156 -19.47 -9.44 16.86
N LEU A 157 -18.42 -8.78 16.38
CA LEU A 157 -18.52 -7.58 15.54
C LEU A 157 -19.35 -7.84 14.27
N TYR A 158 -19.15 -9.00 13.65
CA TYR A 158 -19.92 -9.40 12.48
C TYR A 158 -21.40 -9.64 12.81
N LYS A 159 -21.71 -10.34 13.91
CA LYS A 159 -23.11 -10.54 14.37
C LYS A 159 -23.80 -9.20 14.61
N GLU A 160 -23.18 -8.30 15.36
CA GLU A 160 -23.74 -6.96 15.65
C GLU A 160 -24.03 -6.18 14.36
N SER A 161 -23.16 -6.29 13.35
CA SER A 161 -23.36 -5.67 12.04
C SER A 161 -24.52 -6.28 11.25
N LEU A 162 -24.77 -7.58 11.37
CA LEU A 162 -25.90 -8.25 10.72
C LEU A 162 -27.22 -7.94 11.41
N ASP A 163 -27.23 -8.00 12.74
CA ASP A 163 -28.43 -7.74 13.55
C ASP A 163 -28.91 -6.29 13.40
N SER A 164 -28.00 -5.37 13.12
CA SER A 164 -28.31 -3.96 12.84
C SER A 164 -28.80 -3.71 11.40
N ASN A 165 -28.67 -4.69 10.50
CA ASN A 165 -29.01 -4.54 9.09
C ASN A 165 -30.42 -5.08 8.78
N PRO A 166 -31.41 -4.21 8.51
CA PRO A 166 -32.80 -4.64 8.31
C PRO A 166 -33.02 -5.44 7.00
N TYR A 167 -32.02 -5.49 6.11
CA TYR A 167 -32.10 -6.20 4.83
C TYR A 167 -31.58 -7.64 4.91
N VAL A 168 -30.86 -8.01 5.98
CA VAL A 168 -30.37 -9.37 6.18
C VAL A 168 -31.43 -10.18 6.92
N ARG A 169 -31.79 -11.34 6.37
CA ARG A 169 -32.82 -12.24 6.93
C ARG A 169 -32.28 -13.58 7.41
N THR A 170 -30.98 -13.80 7.27
CA THR A 170 -30.31 -15.05 7.68
C THR A 170 -29.91 -14.96 9.15
N SER A 171 -29.86 -16.10 9.85
CA SER A 171 -29.32 -16.13 11.21
C SER A 171 -27.85 -15.73 11.23
N SER A 172 -27.43 -15.02 12.28
CA SER A 172 -26.06 -14.53 12.41
C SER A 172 -25.05 -15.69 12.55
N GLU A 173 -25.46 -16.82 13.14
CA GLU A 173 -24.67 -18.05 13.23
C GLU A 173 -24.45 -18.71 11.86
N ASP A 174 -25.50 -18.88 11.07
CA ASP A 174 -25.38 -19.49 9.74
C ASP A 174 -24.57 -18.59 8.79
N ALA A 175 -24.78 -17.28 8.89
CA ALA A 175 -24.02 -16.30 8.12
C ALA A 175 -22.51 -16.37 8.43
N ILE A 176 -22.12 -16.47 9.71
CA ILE A 176 -20.70 -16.65 10.09
C ILE A 176 -20.15 -17.94 9.49
N LYS A 177 -20.89 -19.04 9.59
CA LYS A 177 -20.44 -20.34 9.07
C LYS A 177 -20.17 -20.27 7.57
N THR A 178 -21.02 -19.59 6.80
CA THR A 178 -20.84 -19.44 5.35
C THR A 178 -19.72 -18.44 5.03
N ILE A 179 -19.75 -17.25 5.61
CA ILE A 179 -18.83 -16.16 5.25
C ILE A 179 -17.39 -16.43 5.70
N SER A 180 -17.19 -17.15 6.81
CA SER A 180 -15.85 -17.60 7.22
C SER A 180 -15.22 -18.61 6.27
N THR A 181 -15.96 -19.22 5.33
CA THR A 181 -15.35 -20.02 4.25
C THR A 181 -14.73 -19.15 3.15
N ILE A 182 -15.15 -17.89 3.05
CA ILE A 182 -14.77 -16.97 1.97
C ILE A 182 -13.70 -15.99 2.47
N TYR A 183 -13.97 -15.30 3.58
CA TYR A 183 -13.14 -14.20 4.06
C TYR A 183 -12.32 -14.61 5.28
N ASN A 184 -11.01 -14.31 5.27
CA ASN A 184 -10.19 -14.37 6.47
C ASN A 184 -10.52 -13.21 7.43
N GLU A 185 -9.98 -13.26 8.64
CA GLU A 185 -10.26 -12.25 9.68
C GLU A 185 -9.93 -10.81 9.22
N LYS A 186 -8.79 -10.60 8.55
CA LYS A 186 -8.39 -9.26 8.09
C LYS A 186 -9.33 -8.72 7.02
N ALA A 187 -9.73 -9.57 6.08
CA ALA A 187 -10.65 -9.20 5.00
C ALA A 187 -12.03 -8.83 5.54
N ILE A 188 -12.57 -9.62 6.48
CA ILE A 188 -13.88 -9.30 7.06
C ILE A 188 -13.84 -8.04 7.91
N LEU A 189 -12.78 -7.83 8.69
CA LEU A 189 -12.56 -6.59 9.44
C LEU A 189 -12.49 -5.37 8.53
N GLN A 190 -11.77 -5.47 7.41
CA GLN A 190 -11.70 -4.41 6.42
C GLN A 190 -13.09 -4.08 5.85
N MET A 191 -13.85 -5.11 5.45
CA MET A 191 -15.22 -4.92 4.95
C MET A 191 -16.14 -4.27 5.98
N LEU A 192 -16.13 -4.74 7.23
CA LEU A 192 -16.90 -4.14 8.32
C LEU A 192 -16.48 -2.69 8.59
N SER A 193 -15.17 -2.41 8.57
CA SER A 193 -14.65 -1.05 8.80
C SER A 193 -15.13 -0.06 7.74
N TRP A 194 -15.30 -0.51 6.49
CA TRP A 194 -15.78 0.30 5.38
C TRP A 194 -17.27 0.59 5.43
N GLN A 195 -18.07 -0.26 6.10
CA GLN A 195 -19.52 -0.11 6.15
C GLN A 195 -19.99 0.93 7.18
N VAL A 196 -19.13 1.29 8.13
CA VAL A 196 -19.45 2.28 9.18
C VAL A 196 -18.92 3.67 8.87
N LYS A 197 -19.36 4.68 9.61
CA LYS A 197 -19.16 6.10 9.31
C LYS A 197 -17.69 6.51 9.12
N GLU A 198 -16.76 5.94 9.88
CA GLU A 198 -15.33 6.25 9.75
C GLU A 198 -14.79 5.75 8.40
N GLY A 199 -15.10 4.52 8.01
CA GLY A 199 -14.73 3.99 6.70
C GLY A 199 -15.45 4.70 5.54
N GLN A 200 -16.73 5.03 5.72
CA GLN A 200 -17.50 5.81 4.75
C GLN A 200 -16.91 7.21 4.56
N PHE A 201 -16.44 7.86 5.62
CA PHE A 201 -15.70 9.11 5.51
C PHE A 201 -14.41 8.93 4.68
N LEU A 202 -13.62 7.88 4.92
CA LEU A 202 -12.39 7.66 4.16
C LEU A 202 -12.67 7.41 2.66
N LEU A 203 -13.67 6.56 2.35
CA LEU A 203 -13.98 6.13 0.99
C LEU A 203 -14.80 7.16 0.18
N ASN A 204 -15.88 7.64 0.79
CA ASN A 204 -16.89 8.47 0.12
C ASN A 204 -16.73 9.95 0.46
N GLY A 205 -16.11 10.26 1.59
CA GLY A 205 -15.86 11.61 2.04
C GLY A 205 -16.97 12.20 2.89
N VAL A 206 -16.72 13.43 3.32
CA VAL A 206 -17.69 14.28 4.00
C VAL A 206 -17.87 15.58 3.23
N SER A 207 -19.12 16.02 3.16
CA SER A 207 -19.50 17.31 2.59
C SER A 207 -19.15 18.44 3.57
N ILE A 208 -18.35 19.40 3.13
CA ILE A 208 -17.98 20.59 3.90
C ILE A 208 -18.72 21.81 3.38
N ASN A 209 -19.46 22.47 4.26
CA ASN A 209 -20.10 23.75 3.94
C ASN A 209 -19.07 24.87 4.13
N THR A 210 -18.56 25.40 3.02
CA THR A 210 -17.56 26.49 3.02
C THR A 210 -18.18 27.87 3.27
N GLY A 211 -19.51 27.94 3.45
CA GLY A 211 -20.26 29.20 3.59
C GLY A 211 -20.32 30.04 2.30
N LYS A 212 -19.78 29.52 1.19
CA LYS A 212 -19.77 30.18 -0.12
C LYS A 212 -20.49 29.31 -1.14
N ASN A 213 -21.37 29.93 -1.92
CA ASN A 213 -22.07 29.25 -3.00
C ASN A 213 -21.07 28.86 -4.11
N ASN A 214 -21.17 27.63 -4.61
CA ASN A 214 -20.39 27.19 -5.77
C ASN A 214 -20.82 27.98 -7.03
N PRO A 215 -19.92 28.79 -7.63
CA PRO A 215 -20.29 29.61 -8.79
C PRO A 215 -20.38 28.79 -10.09
N TYR A 216 -19.87 27.56 -10.11
CA TYR A 216 -19.82 26.69 -11.30
C TYR A 216 -20.96 25.69 -11.38
N GLU A 217 -21.84 25.65 -10.38
CA GLU A 217 -23.00 24.77 -10.42
C GLU A 217 -24.11 25.42 -11.23
N ASP A 218 -24.33 24.82 -12.41
CA ASP A 218 -25.49 25.07 -13.25
C ASP A 218 -26.76 24.61 -12.53
N LEU A 219 -27.73 25.52 -12.40
CA LEU A 219 -29.05 25.17 -11.89
C LEU A 219 -29.79 24.34 -12.95
N PRO A 220 -30.58 23.32 -12.56
CA PRO A 220 -31.39 22.57 -13.51
C PRO A 220 -32.23 23.52 -14.37
N SER A 221 -32.10 23.42 -15.70
CA SER A 221 -32.84 24.29 -16.61
C SER A 221 -34.35 23.99 -16.51
N GLY A 222 -35.17 25.03 -16.56
CA GLY A 222 -36.64 24.92 -16.50
C GLY A 222 -37.27 24.79 -15.11
N TRP A 223 -36.49 24.66 -14.02
CA TRP A 223 -37.05 24.49 -12.66
C TRP A 223 -37.14 25.80 -11.84
N GLY A 224 -36.71 26.94 -12.40
CA GLY A 224 -36.63 28.21 -11.68
C GLY A 224 -35.54 28.20 -10.59
N ASN A 225 -35.04 29.38 -10.22
CA ASN A 225 -34.01 29.52 -9.18
C ASN A 225 -34.59 29.63 -7.75
N TYR A 226 -35.91 29.51 -7.58
CA TYR A 226 -36.60 29.73 -6.31
C TYR A 226 -36.09 28.80 -5.21
N ALA A 227 -35.93 27.51 -5.46
CA ALA A 227 -35.48 26.54 -4.46
C ALA A 227 -34.05 26.82 -3.95
N PHE A 228 -33.20 27.40 -4.81
CA PHE A 228 -31.83 27.82 -4.46
C PHE A 228 -31.81 29.17 -3.74
N ASN A 229 -32.58 30.16 -4.23
CA ASN A 229 -32.68 31.50 -3.63
C ASN A 229 -33.35 31.47 -2.24
N SER A 230 -34.35 30.59 -2.08
CA SER A 230 -35.02 30.35 -0.79
C SER A 230 -34.18 29.52 0.19
N LYS A 231 -32.99 29.05 -0.23
CA LYS A 231 -32.11 28.15 0.54
C LYS A 231 -32.76 26.81 0.92
N GLN A 232 -33.83 26.41 0.23
CA GLN A 232 -34.42 25.09 0.39
C GLN A 232 -33.52 23.98 -0.18
N ILE A 233 -32.75 24.30 -1.22
CA ILE A 233 -31.74 23.42 -1.83
C ILE A 233 -30.39 24.12 -1.75
N SER A 234 -29.42 23.49 -1.09
CA SER A 234 -28.03 23.96 -1.06
C SER A 234 -27.30 23.51 -2.32
N LYS A 235 -26.53 24.43 -2.89
CA LYS A 235 -25.54 24.13 -3.92
C LYS A 235 -24.54 23.06 -3.47
N ASN A 236 -23.98 22.31 -4.41
CA ASN A 236 -22.99 21.25 -4.20
C ASN A 236 -21.79 21.78 -3.40
N ASN A 237 -21.74 21.36 -2.14
CA ASN A 237 -20.62 21.57 -1.22
C ASN A 237 -19.37 20.82 -1.68
N ASN A 238 -18.21 21.29 -1.25
CA ASN A 238 -16.96 20.57 -1.46
C ASN A 238 -16.97 19.27 -0.64
N VAL A 239 -16.24 18.25 -1.11
CA VAL A 239 -16.13 16.96 -0.43
C VAL A 239 -14.68 16.72 -0.06
N ILE A 240 -14.42 16.42 1.22
CA ILE A 240 -13.11 15.95 1.67
C ILE A 240 -13.14 14.43 1.76
N LYS A 241 -12.21 13.75 1.07
CA LYS A 241 -12.07 12.28 1.12
C LYS A 241 -10.63 11.83 0.89
N CYS A 242 -10.35 10.55 1.10
CA CYS A 242 -9.07 9.97 0.71
C CYS A 242 -9.07 9.61 -0.79
N GLY A 243 -7.95 9.85 -1.45
CA GLY A 243 -7.79 9.58 -2.87
C GLY A 243 -6.33 9.43 -3.26
N TYR A 244 -6.08 8.69 -4.35
CA TYR A 244 -4.74 8.58 -4.92
C TYR A 244 -4.37 9.87 -5.65
N ASN A 245 -3.15 10.35 -5.41
CA ASN A 245 -2.66 11.53 -6.10
C ASN A 245 -2.23 11.17 -7.54
N ASN A 246 -3.00 11.57 -8.54
CA ASN A 246 -2.70 11.31 -9.95
C ASN A 246 -1.75 12.35 -10.58
N ASN A 247 -0.83 12.92 -9.81
CA ASN A 247 0.08 13.96 -10.30
C ASN A 247 1.23 13.48 -11.21
N ASN A 248 1.23 12.25 -11.72
CA ASN A 248 2.26 11.79 -12.65
C ASN A 248 1.69 10.90 -13.76
N ASN A 249 2.02 11.22 -15.02
CA ASN A 249 1.76 10.45 -16.25
C ASN A 249 2.47 9.07 -16.29
N ASN A 250 2.88 8.54 -15.14
CA ASN A 250 3.52 7.25 -15.02
C ASN A 250 2.56 6.31 -14.31
N ASN A 251 2.31 5.13 -14.88
CA ASN A 251 1.37 4.09 -14.43
C ASN A 251 1.67 3.48 -13.03
N LYS A 252 2.04 4.30 -12.03
CA LYS A 252 2.14 3.93 -10.63
C LYS A 252 1.02 4.64 -9.89
N SER A 253 0.17 3.87 -9.22
CA SER A 253 -0.80 4.41 -8.25
C SER A 253 -0.07 5.37 -7.31
N GLY A 254 -0.52 6.63 -7.29
CA GLY A 254 0.12 7.68 -6.49
C GLY A 254 0.04 7.39 -5.00
N GLU A 255 0.68 8.22 -4.18
CA GLU A 255 0.53 8.15 -2.73
C GLU A 255 -0.91 8.48 -2.34
N LEU A 256 -1.46 7.69 -1.42
CA LEU A 256 -2.80 7.90 -0.91
C LEU A 256 -2.79 9.13 0.01
N SER A 257 -3.62 10.12 -0.32
CA SER A 257 -3.63 11.41 0.37
C SER A 257 -5.06 11.93 0.54
N LEU A 258 -5.21 12.85 1.48
CA LEU A 258 -6.47 13.54 1.68
C LEU A 258 -6.66 14.61 0.60
N GLN A 259 -7.84 14.65 0.02
CA GLN A 259 -8.18 15.51 -1.11
C GLN A 259 -9.51 16.23 -0.85
N GLU A 260 -9.56 17.50 -1.23
CA GLU A 260 -10.78 18.29 -1.36
C GLU A 260 -11.20 18.29 -2.82
N ILE A 261 -12.46 17.94 -3.06
CA ILE A 261 -13.06 17.85 -4.37
C ILE A 261 -14.09 18.96 -4.49
N GLU A 262 -13.80 19.91 -5.37
CA GLU A 262 -14.68 21.01 -5.73
C GLU A 262 -15.32 20.73 -7.09
N TYR A 263 -16.64 20.75 -7.16
CA TYR A 263 -17.36 20.62 -8.42
C TYR A 263 -17.21 21.90 -9.26
N ARG A 264 -16.91 21.75 -10.56
CA ARG A 264 -16.61 22.85 -11.49
C ARG A 264 -17.55 22.89 -12.69
N GLY A 265 -18.74 22.30 -12.57
CA GLY A 265 -19.73 22.21 -13.65
C GLY A 265 -19.56 20.96 -14.51
N ASN A 266 -20.13 20.98 -15.71
CA ASN A 266 -20.04 19.88 -16.68
C ASN A 266 -19.24 20.30 -17.92
N ASP A 267 -18.55 19.33 -18.53
CA ASP A 267 -17.94 19.51 -19.85
C ASP A 267 -19.04 19.72 -20.91
N GLY A 268 -18.83 20.68 -21.81
CA GLY A 268 -19.79 21.05 -22.84
C GLY A 268 -19.92 20.03 -23.97
N ILE A 269 -19.02 19.06 -24.08
CA ILE A 269 -19.03 18.06 -25.17
C ILE A 269 -19.73 16.77 -24.71
N VAL A 270 -19.30 16.21 -23.57
CA VAL A 270 -19.76 14.89 -23.11
C VAL A 270 -20.66 14.97 -21.87
N TYR A 271 -20.91 16.18 -21.34
CA TYR A 271 -21.66 16.40 -20.09
C TYR A 271 -21.03 15.72 -18.86
N ASN A 272 -19.73 15.42 -18.92
CA ASN A 272 -19.00 14.84 -17.80
C ASN A 272 -18.81 15.86 -16.68
N HIS A 273 -18.98 15.43 -15.43
CA HIS A 273 -18.72 16.28 -14.25
C HIS A 273 -17.24 16.68 -14.17
N VAL A 274 -16.98 17.98 -14.26
CA VAL A 274 -15.66 18.57 -14.08
C VAL A 274 -15.43 18.80 -12.60
N LYS A 275 -14.28 18.35 -12.10
CA LYS A 275 -13.90 18.46 -10.69
C LYS A 275 -12.50 19.05 -10.58
N LYS A 276 -12.31 19.95 -9.62
CA LYS A 276 -10.99 20.39 -9.18
C LYS A 276 -10.64 19.61 -7.91
N ILE A 277 -9.48 18.96 -7.93
CA ILE A 277 -8.97 18.20 -6.80
C ILE A 277 -7.79 18.98 -6.21
N THR A 278 -7.85 19.28 -4.92
CA THR A 278 -6.77 19.93 -4.18
C THR A 278 -6.34 19.07 -3.00
N GLN A 279 -5.03 18.92 -2.80
CA GLN A 279 -4.51 18.19 -1.67
C GLN A 279 -4.77 18.95 -0.36
N VAL A 280 -5.24 18.24 0.67
CA VAL A 280 -5.54 18.80 1.98
C VAL A 280 -4.54 18.29 3.00
N ASP A 281 -3.98 19.18 3.81
CA ASP A 281 -3.18 18.79 4.96
C ASP A 281 -4.10 18.26 6.07
N TYR A 282 -3.85 17.02 6.52
CA TYR A 282 -4.63 16.36 7.57
C TYR A 282 -4.65 17.15 8.88
N LYS A 283 -3.65 18.00 9.14
CA LYS A 283 -3.59 18.87 10.33
C LYS A 283 -4.73 19.90 10.38
N ASN A 284 -5.35 20.18 9.24
CA ASN A 284 -6.47 21.12 9.16
C ASN A 284 -7.84 20.46 9.30
N LEU A 285 -7.92 19.13 9.42
CA LEU A 285 -9.19 18.40 9.40
C LEU A 285 -10.18 18.85 10.48
N GLU A 286 -9.73 19.05 11.71
CA GLU A 286 -10.59 19.48 12.82
C GLU A 286 -11.22 20.86 12.59
N LYS A 287 -10.58 21.71 11.77
CA LYS A 287 -11.10 23.02 11.39
C LYS A 287 -12.05 22.93 10.19
N LEU A 288 -11.77 22.01 9.27
CA LEU A 288 -12.49 21.88 8.00
C LEU A 288 -13.77 21.07 8.13
N ILE A 289 -13.79 20.05 9.00
CA ILE A 289 -14.89 19.11 9.17
C ILE A 289 -15.49 19.30 10.57
N PRO A 290 -16.66 19.95 10.69
CA PRO A 290 -17.37 20.05 11.95
C PRO A 290 -17.68 18.66 12.53
N GLY A 291 -17.27 18.43 13.78
CA GLY A 291 -17.46 17.15 14.48
C GLY A 291 -16.36 16.12 14.25
N PHE A 292 -15.31 16.45 13.49
CA PHE A 292 -14.09 15.64 13.40
C PHE A 292 -13.10 16.04 14.50
N SER A 293 -12.51 15.06 15.18
CA SER A 293 -11.44 15.28 16.17
C SER A 293 -10.46 14.11 16.24
N PHE A 294 -9.17 14.39 16.38
CA PHE A 294 -8.15 13.36 16.60
C PHE A 294 -8.10 12.91 18.07
N LEU A 295 -7.91 11.61 18.31
CA LEU A 295 -7.82 11.09 19.69
C LEU A 295 -6.39 11.15 20.26
N LYS A 296 -5.38 10.93 19.42
CA LYS A 296 -3.95 10.86 19.82
C LYS A 296 -3.09 11.97 19.18
N GLY A 297 -3.74 12.99 18.64
CA GLY A 297 -3.12 14.10 17.89
C GLY A 297 -3.16 13.92 16.36
N PRO A 298 -2.79 14.97 15.60
CA PRO A 298 -2.93 14.96 14.15
C PRO A 298 -2.09 13.90 13.45
N CYS A 299 -2.76 13.07 12.66
CA CYS A 299 -2.16 11.99 11.86
C CYS A 299 -2.90 11.88 10.52
N ASN A 300 -2.35 11.12 9.57
CA ASN A 300 -3.00 10.92 8.27
C ASN A 300 -4.06 9.80 8.37
N PRO A 301 -5.37 10.11 8.31
CA PRO A 301 -6.42 9.09 8.46
C PRO A 301 -6.51 8.18 7.22
N CYS A 302 -5.97 8.59 6.08
CA CYS A 302 -6.04 7.81 4.84
C CYS A 302 -5.18 6.55 4.89
N GLU A 303 -4.19 6.46 5.78
CA GLU A 303 -3.32 5.28 5.90
C GLU A 303 -4.09 3.98 6.18
N ALA A 304 -5.30 4.08 6.72
CA ALA A 304 -6.17 2.93 6.95
C ALA A 304 -6.71 2.28 5.65
N LEU A 305 -6.57 2.94 4.49
CA LEU A 305 -6.91 2.36 3.18
C LEU A 305 -5.69 1.82 2.42
N ASN A 306 -4.49 1.84 3.01
CA ASN A 306 -3.32 1.18 2.43
C ASN A 306 -3.51 -0.34 2.35
N ASN A 307 -2.64 -1.02 1.58
CA ASN A 307 -2.58 -2.47 1.53
C ASN A 307 -1.14 -2.92 1.82
N PRO A 308 -0.83 -3.42 3.05
CA PRO A 308 -1.75 -3.65 4.17
C PRO A 308 -2.27 -2.35 4.83
N PRO A 309 -3.46 -2.36 5.45
CA PRO A 309 -4.02 -1.19 6.10
C PRO A 309 -3.28 -0.85 7.39
N ASN A 310 -3.13 0.45 7.66
CA ASN A 310 -2.49 0.96 8.87
C ASN A 310 -3.50 1.73 9.73
N TYR A 311 -3.78 1.20 10.92
CA TYR A 311 -4.78 1.73 11.86
C TYR A 311 -4.16 2.59 12.98
N ASN A 312 -3.02 3.24 12.75
CA ASN A 312 -2.35 4.05 13.77
C ASN A 312 -2.95 5.45 13.96
N CYS A 313 -3.97 5.83 13.18
CA CYS A 313 -4.59 7.15 13.22
C CYS A 313 -6.03 7.12 13.77
N PRO A 314 -6.21 7.11 15.10
CA PRO A 314 -7.54 7.12 15.70
C PRO A 314 -8.16 8.53 15.71
N PHE A 315 -9.40 8.61 15.26
CA PHE A 315 -10.20 9.83 15.22
C PHE A 315 -11.66 9.55 15.59
N GLU A 316 -12.40 10.60 15.92
CA GLU A 316 -13.83 10.53 16.17
C GLU A 316 -14.57 11.41 15.14
N LEU A 317 -15.74 10.93 14.71
CA LEU A 317 -16.57 11.61 13.72
C LEU A 317 -18.02 11.74 14.22
N ASN A 318 -18.34 12.93 14.71
CA ASN A 318 -19.66 13.29 15.25
C ASN A 318 -20.44 14.16 14.25
N ILE A 319 -20.85 13.59 13.12
CA ILE A 319 -21.65 14.27 12.08
C ILE A 319 -23.14 14.12 12.39
N ARG A 320 -23.94 15.17 12.09
CA ARG A 320 -25.41 15.13 12.20
C ARG A 320 -25.99 13.97 11.38
N GLY A 321 -26.90 13.21 11.98
CA GLY A 321 -27.56 12.07 11.33
C GLY A 321 -26.77 10.76 11.41
N THR A 322 -25.60 10.75 12.05
CA THR A 322 -24.85 9.53 12.37
C THR A 322 -24.88 9.25 13.87
N GLU A 323 -24.69 7.99 14.25
CA GLU A 323 -24.53 7.61 15.66
C GLU A 323 -23.35 8.35 16.29
N LYS A 324 -23.43 8.68 17.58
CA LYS A 324 -22.33 9.34 18.31
C LYS A 324 -21.24 8.35 18.71
N GLY A 325 -20.02 8.83 18.91
CA GLY A 325 -18.89 8.02 19.37
C GLY A 325 -18.17 7.30 18.23
N ILE A 326 -17.33 6.31 18.55
CA ILE A 326 -16.56 5.53 17.55
C ILE A 326 -17.24 4.19 17.33
N SER A 327 -17.37 3.73 16.08
CA SER A 327 -17.98 2.44 15.78
C SER A 327 -17.18 1.26 16.34
N PRO A 328 -17.83 0.17 16.82
CA PRO A 328 -17.17 -0.95 17.50
C PRO A 328 -15.99 -1.57 16.74
N VAL A 329 -16.13 -1.73 15.42
CA VAL A 329 -15.04 -2.27 14.57
C VAL A 329 -13.80 -1.37 14.57
N TRP A 330 -13.97 -0.04 14.60
CA TRP A 330 -12.84 0.88 14.67
C TRP A 330 -12.25 0.97 16.07
N GLN A 331 -13.06 0.82 17.12
CA GLN A 331 -12.54 0.65 18.48
C GLN A 331 -11.63 -0.58 18.56
N TYR A 332 -12.05 -1.70 17.98
CA TYR A 332 -11.26 -2.92 17.88
C TYR A 332 -9.96 -2.69 17.09
N LEU A 333 -10.05 -2.12 15.88
CA LEU A 333 -8.88 -1.87 15.01
C LEU A 333 -7.87 -0.89 15.62
N TRP A 334 -8.33 0.09 16.40
CA TRP A 334 -7.48 1.06 17.10
C TRP A 334 -7.03 0.61 18.49
N ASN A 335 -7.43 -0.60 18.90
CA ASN A 335 -7.19 -1.15 20.23
C ASN A 335 -7.60 -0.17 21.34
N LEU A 336 -8.77 0.45 21.17
CA LEU A 336 -9.41 1.28 22.18
C LEU A 336 -10.24 0.34 23.05
N VAL A 337 -9.76 0.06 24.26
CA VAL A 337 -10.45 -0.82 25.22
C VAL A 337 -11.91 -0.40 25.32
N SER A 338 -12.83 -1.28 24.95
CA SER A 338 -14.27 -1.04 25.09
C SER A 338 -14.58 -0.94 26.57
N THR A 339 -14.72 0.28 27.07
CA THR A 339 -15.49 0.48 28.29
C THR A 339 -16.93 0.23 27.86
N PRO A 340 -17.62 -0.82 28.37
CA PRO A 340 -19.00 -1.03 28.02
C PRO A 340 -19.77 0.24 28.38
N ALA A 341 -20.39 0.87 27.39
CA ALA A 341 -21.36 1.92 27.64
C ALA A 341 -22.48 1.30 28.49
N SER A 342 -22.41 1.52 29.80
CA SER A 342 -23.48 1.19 30.72
C SER A 342 -24.71 1.99 30.31
N THR A 343 -25.67 1.27 29.74
CA THR A 343 -27.10 1.43 29.98
C THR A 343 -27.50 2.61 30.88
N HIS A 344 -28.22 3.56 30.28
CA HIS A 344 -29.49 3.99 30.87
C HIS A 344 -30.48 4.35 29.77
N LYS A 345 -31.32 3.37 29.42
CA LYS A 345 -32.76 3.64 29.26
C LYS A 345 -33.21 4.37 30.52
N LYS A 346 -33.82 5.54 30.35
CA LYS A 346 -34.82 6.07 31.26
C LYS A 346 -35.98 6.58 30.41
N ASN A 347 -37.06 5.80 30.50
CA ASN A 347 -38.50 6.06 30.35
C ASN A 347 -38.95 7.14 29.37
#